data_AF-A0A1Q3BVL3-F1
#
_entry.id   AF-A0A1Q3BVL3-F1
#
_cell.length_a   1.000
_cell.length_b   1.000
_cell.length_c   1.000
_cell.angle_alpha   90.00
_cell.angle_beta   90.00
_cell.angle_gamma   90.00
#
_symmetry.space_group_name_H-M   'P 1'
#
loop_
_entity.id
_entity.type
_entity.pdbx_description
1 polymer ?
#
loop_
_entity_poly.entity_id
_entity_poly.type
_entity_poly.pdbx_seq_one_letter_code
_entity_poly.pdbx_strand_id
1 'polypeptide(L)'
;GQCDVIDWQVKGWSFSFKSAWEAIRAQHPEAPWAKIVWFPGAIPRHSFCMWLTFHKAHTTLDKLQRLGIVQSSQCPFNCGHNESLNQLFFECSFTKAIWSKV
;
A
#
# COMPACT_ATOMS: atom_id res chain seq x y z
N GLY A 1 11.83 31.16 -39.30
CA GLY A 1 12.26 30.15 -38.31
C GLY A 1 11.10 29.22 -38.07
N GLN A 2 11.32 27.91 -38.13
CA GLN A 2 10.29 26.91 -37.87
C GLN A 2 10.02 26.90 -36.36
N CYS A 3 8.75 27.10 -35.97
CA CYS A 3 8.35 27.04 -34.56
C CYS A 3 7.95 25.60 -34.24
N ASP A 4 8.66 24.98 -33.30
CA ASP A 4 8.22 23.71 -32.74
C ASP A 4 7.03 23.95 -31.80
N VAL A 5 5.94 23.21 -32.03
CA VAL A 5 4.73 23.27 -31.21
C VAL A 5 4.56 21.94 -30.50
N ILE A 6 4.49 21.98 -29.17
CA ILE A 6 4.16 20.82 -28.35
C ILE A 6 2.63 20.71 -28.33
N ASP A 7 2.10 19.66 -28.96
CA ASP A 7 0.67 19.35 -28.97
C ASP A 7 0.39 18.12 -28.09
N TRP A 8 -0.82 18.07 -27.52
CA TRP A 8 -1.26 16.89 -26.80
C TRP A 8 -1.50 15.75 -27.78
N GLN A 9 -1.22 14.51 -27.37
CA GLN A 9 -1.24 13.33 -28.26
C GLN A 9 -2.61 13.07 -28.90
N VAL A 10 -3.68 13.63 -28.32
CA VAL A 10 -5.05 13.51 -28.84
C VAL A 10 -5.46 14.83 -29.50
N LYS A 11 -5.47 14.85 -30.84
CA LYS A 11 -5.87 16.02 -31.62
C LYS A 11 -7.27 16.51 -31.24
N GLY A 12 -7.40 17.80 -30.91
CA GLY A 12 -8.67 18.46 -30.60
C GLY A 12 -9.14 18.34 -29.14
N TRP A 13 -8.35 17.74 -28.26
CA TRP A 13 -8.65 17.67 -26.82
C TRP A 13 -7.68 18.54 -26.02
N SER A 14 -8.21 19.29 -25.06
CA SER A 14 -7.37 20.06 -24.14
C SER A 14 -6.63 19.13 -23.18
N PHE A 15 -5.35 19.42 -22.94
CA PHE A 15 -4.57 18.75 -21.91
C PHE A 15 -5.26 18.84 -20.54
N SER A 16 -5.23 17.74 -19.79
CA SER A 16 -5.53 17.71 -18.36
C SER A 16 -4.64 16.68 -17.69
N PHE A 17 -4.36 16.84 -16.40
CA PHE A 17 -3.60 15.83 -15.65
C PHE A 17 -4.29 14.46 -15.70
N LYS A 18 -5.63 14.44 -15.68
CA LYS A 18 -6.43 13.21 -15.80
C LYS A 18 -6.20 12.53 -17.16
N SER A 19 -6.36 13.25 -18.26
CA SER A 19 -6.18 12.69 -19.61
C SER A 19 -4.73 12.25 -19.86
N ALA A 20 -3.76 12.96 -19.29
CA ALA A 20 -2.37 12.55 -19.33
C ALA A 20 -2.10 11.28 -18.55
N TRP A 21 -2.60 11.19 -17.32
CA TRP A 21 -2.47 10.01 -16.48
C TRP A 21 -3.13 8.78 -17.12
N GLU A 22 -4.33 8.94 -17.69
CA GLU A 22 -5.05 7.87 -18.36
C GLU A 22 -4.36 7.39 -19.64
N ALA A 23 -3.67 8.27 -20.37
CA ALA A 23 -2.92 7.92 -21.58
C ALA A 23 -1.63 7.12 -21.29
N ILE A 24 -0.93 7.43 -20.20
CA ILE A 24 0.36 6.78 -19.88
C ILE A 24 0.22 5.54 -19.01
N ARG A 25 -0.87 5.40 -18.25
CA ARG A 25 -1.02 4.29 -17.31
C ARG A 25 -1.39 2.99 -18.02
N ALA A 26 -0.91 1.89 -17.48
CA ALA A 26 -1.53 0.59 -17.76
C ALA A 26 -2.94 0.56 -17.15
N GLN A 27 -3.92 0.15 -17.96
CA GLN A 27 -5.28 -0.08 -17.48
C GLN A 27 -5.35 -1.44 -16.78
N HIS A 28 -5.79 -1.42 -15.53
CA HIS A 28 -6.03 -2.63 -14.74
C HIS A 28 -7.42 -2.54 -14.11
N PRO A 29 -8.09 -3.68 -13.91
CA PRO A 29 -9.31 -3.72 -13.11
C PRO A 29 -9.10 -3.10 -11.73
N GLU A 30 -10.14 -2.47 -11.20
CA GLU A 30 -10.11 -1.96 -9.83
C GLU A 30 -9.85 -3.13 -8.87
N ALA A 31 -8.88 -2.95 -7.95
CA ALA A 31 -8.58 -3.98 -6.98
C ALA A 31 -9.77 -4.15 -6.02
N PRO A 32 -10.17 -5.39 -5.66
CA PRO A 32 -11.31 -5.62 -4.77
C PRO A 32 -11.22 -4.90 -3.42
N TRP A 33 -9.99 -4.63 -2.95
CA TRP A 33 -9.71 -3.92 -1.70
C TRP A 33 -9.69 -2.39 -1.83
N ALA A 34 -9.77 -1.82 -3.04
CA ALA A 34 -9.58 -0.39 -3.27
C ALA A 34 -10.54 0.47 -2.45
N LYS A 35 -11.82 0.08 -2.38
CA LYS A 35 -12.85 0.80 -1.61
C LYS A 35 -12.66 0.70 -0.08
N ILE A 36 -11.95 -0.33 0.39
CA ILE A 36 -11.61 -0.50 1.80
C ILE A 36 -10.51 0.50 2.19
N VAL A 37 -9.57 0.75 1.28
CA VAL A 37 -8.41 1.62 1.51
C VAL A 37 -8.74 3.10 1.25
N TRP A 38 -9.48 3.39 0.19
CA TRP A 38 -9.69 4.74 -0.36
C TRP A 38 -11.16 5.19 -0.23
N PHE A 39 -11.71 5.19 0.98
CA PHE A 39 -13.07 5.66 1.24
C PHE A 39 -13.13 7.16 1.57
N PRO A 40 -14.27 7.83 1.37
CA PRO A 40 -14.44 9.22 1.77
C PRO A 40 -14.21 9.42 3.27
N GLY A 41 -13.31 10.34 3.64
CA GLY A 41 -12.93 10.56 5.04
C GLY A 41 -11.83 9.64 5.57
N ALA A 42 -11.24 8.79 4.71
CA ALA A 42 -10.10 7.99 5.10
C ALA A 42 -8.89 8.87 5.46
N ILE A 43 -8.25 8.56 6.58
CA ILE A 43 -7.02 9.25 7.00
C ILE A 43 -5.88 8.75 6.11
N PRO A 44 -5.19 9.62 5.35
CA PRO A 44 -4.19 9.19 4.37
C PRO A 44 -3.10 8.26 4.94
N ARG A 45 -2.67 8.50 6.18
CA ARG A 45 -1.71 7.64 6.89
C ARG A 45 -2.25 6.22 7.07
N HIS A 46 -3.51 6.06 7.49
CA HIS A 46 -4.11 4.76 7.71
C HIS A 46 -4.38 4.04 6.39
N SER A 47 -4.87 4.76 5.38
CA SER A 47 -5.02 4.23 4.02
C SER A 47 -3.69 3.73 3.47
N PHE A 48 -2.60 4.48 3.65
CA PHE A 48 -1.28 4.05 3.21
C PHE A 48 -0.82 2.78 3.93
N CYS A 49 -0.99 2.69 5.26
CA CYS A 49 -0.69 1.46 6.00
C CYS A 49 -1.51 0.27 5.52
N MET A 50 -2.81 0.47 5.24
CA MET A 50 -3.70 -0.60 4.78
C MET A 50 -3.40 -1.02 3.33
N TRP A 51 -3.05 -0.07 2.47
CA TRP A 51 -2.55 -0.33 1.12
C TRP A 51 -1.29 -1.23 1.16
N LEU A 52 -0.31 -0.89 2.00
CA LEU A 52 0.87 -1.71 2.21
C LEU A 52 0.52 -3.12 2.72
N THR A 53 -0.54 -3.24 3.54
CA THR A 53 -1.02 -4.54 4.02
C THR A 53 -1.53 -5.42 2.90
N PHE A 54 -2.39 -4.90 2.02
CA PHE A 54 -2.89 -5.65 0.87
C PHE A 54 -1.79 -6.05 -0.11
N HIS A 55 -0.77 -5.21 -0.26
CA HIS A 55 0.41 -5.52 -1.08
C HIS A 55 1.44 -6.41 -0.37
N LYS A 56 1.22 -6.77 0.91
CA LYS A 56 2.23 -7.44 1.76
C LYS A 56 3.57 -6.74 1.67
N ALA A 57 3.59 -5.41 1.62
CA ALA A 57 4.78 -4.58 1.38
C ALA A 57 5.38 -4.00 2.67
N HIS A 58 4.81 -4.29 3.85
CA HIS A 58 5.39 -3.90 5.13
C HIS A 58 6.76 -4.53 5.35
N THR A 59 7.69 -3.76 5.92
CA THR A 59 9.02 -4.20 6.29
C THR A 59 8.99 -4.88 7.66
N THR A 60 8.41 -6.07 7.70
CA THR A 60 8.31 -6.90 8.91
C THR A 60 9.66 -7.52 9.28
N LEU A 61 9.86 -7.87 10.55
CA LEU A 61 11.12 -8.45 11.01
C LEU A 61 11.46 -9.78 10.34
N ASP A 62 10.48 -10.59 9.90
CA ASP A 62 10.77 -11.79 9.09
C ASP A 62 11.49 -11.44 7.78
N LYS A 63 11.10 -10.34 7.13
CA LYS A 63 11.74 -9.88 5.91
C LYS A 63 13.11 -9.29 6.20
N LEU A 64 13.23 -8.49 7.25
CA LEU A 64 14.53 -7.94 7.66
C LEU A 64 15.52 -9.03 8.05
N GLN A 65 15.05 -10.10 8.70
CA GLN A 65 15.90 -11.24 9.05
C GLN A 65 16.34 -11.99 7.80
N ARG A 66 15.44 -12.20 6.81
CA ARG A 66 15.80 -12.79 5.51
C ARG A 66 16.84 -11.97 4.75
N LEU A 67 16.83 -10.65 4.93
CA LEU A 67 17.82 -9.74 4.36
C LEU A 67 19.11 -9.65 5.19
N GLY A 68 19.21 -10.35 6.33
CA GLY A 68 20.37 -10.32 7.22
C GLY A 68 20.54 -9.01 8.00
N ILE A 69 19.52 -8.14 8.03
CA ILE A 69 19.57 -6.84 8.71
C ILE A 69 19.36 -7.00 10.21
N VAL A 70 18.51 -7.95 10.62
CA VAL A 70 18.23 -8.26 12.03
C VAL A 70 18.54 -9.73 12.33
N GLN A 71 18.98 -10.01 13.56
CA GLN A 71 19.34 -11.37 13.98
C GLN A 71 18.13 -12.20 14.43
N SER A 72 17.06 -11.52 14.87
CA SER A 72 15.84 -12.15 15.39
C SER A 72 14.62 -11.53 14.74
N SER A 73 13.66 -12.38 14.36
CA SER A 73 12.33 -11.99 13.93
C SER A 73 11.28 -12.23 15.00
N GLN A 74 11.65 -12.36 16.28
CA GLN A 74 10.66 -12.53 17.34
C GLN A 74 9.67 -11.35 17.37
N CYS A 75 8.39 -11.66 17.57
CA CYS A 75 7.36 -10.64 17.65
C CYS A 75 7.67 -9.65 18.79
N PRO A 76 7.62 -8.32 18.54
CA PRO A 76 7.90 -7.30 19.55
C PRO A 76 6.98 -7.36 20.77
N PHE A 77 5.79 -7.95 20.61
CA PHE A 77 4.82 -8.13 21.69
C PHE A 77 5.08 -9.38 22.54
N ASN A 78 6.19 -10.07 22.30
CA ASN A 78 6.64 -11.22 23.07
C ASN A 78 5.61 -12.37 23.13
N CYS A 79 4.83 -12.56 22.06
CA CYS A 79 3.78 -13.57 21.97
C CYS A 79 4.29 -15.00 21.64
N GLY A 80 5.59 -15.22 21.70
CA GLY A 80 6.24 -16.52 21.43
C GLY A 80 6.34 -16.91 19.95
N HIS A 81 5.91 -16.06 19.02
CA HIS A 81 5.97 -16.31 17.58
C HIS A 81 6.86 -15.29 16.87
N ASN A 82 7.29 -15.60 15.64
CA ASN A 82 8.00 -14.63 14.80
C ASN A 82 7.03 -13.59 14.23
N GLU A 83 7.49 -12.35 14.11
CA GLU A 83 6.80 -11.26 13.47
C GLU A 83 6.65 -11.53 11.97
N SER A 84 5.41 -11.72 11.58
CA SER A 84 4.95 -11.59 10.20
C SER A 84 3.80 -10.59 10.19
N LEU A 85 3.37 -10.16 9.01
CA LEU A 85 2.22 -9.26 8.91
C LEU A 85 0.97 -9.86 9.56
N ASN A 86 0.66 -11.11 9.27
CA ASN A 86 -0.50 -11.79 9.85
C ASN A 86 -0.34 -11.96 11.36
N GLN A 87 0.86 -12.28 11.84
CA GLN A 87 1.12 -12.36 13.27
C GLN A 87 0.94 -11.01 13.95
N LEU A 88 1.54 -9.95 13.43
CA LEU A 88 1.45 -8.63 14.02
C LEU A 88 0.00 -8.13 14.08
N PHE A 89 -0.75 -8.25 12.99
CA PHE A 89 -2.09 -7.66 12.90
C PHE A 89 -3.23 -8.57 13.37
N PHE A 90 -3.15 -9.89 13.18
CA PHE A 90 -4.33 -10.77 13.33
C PHE A 90 -4.12 -11.95 14.26
N GLU A 91 -2.92 -12.54 14.33
CA GLU A 91 -2.71 -13.81 15.04
C GLU A 91 -2.08 -13.63 16.43
N CYS A 92 -1.32 -12.56 16.66
CA CYS A 92 -0.67 -12.28 17.93
C CYS A 92 -1.70 -12.11 19.04
N SER A 93 -1.47 -12.79 20.17
CA SER A 93 -2.35 -12.75 21.34
C SER A 93 -2.58 -11.33 21.85
N PHE A 94 -1.54 -10.50 21.83
CA PHE A 94 -1.63 -9.10 22.25
C PHE A 94 -2.57 -8.30 21.34
N THR A 95 -2.37 -8.35 20.02
CA THR A 95 -3.20 -7.57 19.09
C THR A 95 -4.61 -8.14 18.95
N LYS A 96 -4.79 -9.47 19.01
CA LYS A 96 -6.12 -10.11 19.14
C LYS A 96 -6.91 -9.56 20.32
N ALA A 97 -6.28 -9.39 21.49
CA ALA A 97 -6.93 -8.85 22.68
C ALA A 97 -7.30 -7.36 22.54
N ILE A 98 -6.65 -6.63 21.65
CA ILE A 98 -7.03 -5.26 21.29
C ILE A 98 -8.23 -5.28 20.35
N TRP A 99 -8.17 -6.10 19.29
CA TRP A 99 -9.27 -6.23 18.32
C TRP A 99 -10.56 -6.73 18.95
N SER A 100 -10.49 -7.57 19.99
CA SER A 100 -11.70 -8.04 20.69
C SER A 100 -12.44 -6.93 21.47
N LYS A 101 -11.84 -5.74 21.60
CA LYS A 101 -12.43 -4.59 22.30
C LYS A 101 -12.99 -3.53 21.36
N VAL A 102 -12.84 -3.73 20.04
CA VAL A 102 -13.38 -2.88 18.97
C VAL A 102 -14.65 -3.53 18.45
#